data_AF-A0AA44ERP3-F1
#
_entry.id   AF-A0AA44ERP3-F1
#
_cell.length_a   1.000
_cell.length_b   1.000
_cell.length_c   1.000
_cell.angle_alpha   90.00
_cell.angle_beta   90.00
_cell.angle_gamma   90.00
#
_symmetry.space_group_name_H-M   'P 1'
#
loop_
_entity.id
_entity.type
_entity.pdbx_description
1 polymer ?
#
loop_
_entity_poly.entity_id
_entity_poly.type
_entity_poly.pdbx_seq_one_letter_code
_entity_poly.pdbx_strand_id
1 'polypeptide(L)'
;MATYDQDRELVWVHDMAAAQIAPRLSPKDNKVVAVGKQLELLPICPITLAFYEKWRDLYHLRTLPILDEFERALQGASEGLRSKDKDKEQNKEQDLEEGKGDSCSGGKEDTYPHARENEEQEFPFDPSSTLEEARLFIQKMGVPPAFQEMALQRQMRGVLYNCDIENWKMEARGAA
;
A
#
# COMPACT_ATOMS: atom_id res chain seq x y z
N MET A 1 8.81 -21.09 -16.70
CA MET A 1 9.60 -20.24 -17.63
C MET A 1 10.28 -19.12 -16.84
N ALA A 2 11.38 -18.56 -17.34
CA ALA A 2 12.08 -17.46 -16.69
C ALA A 2 12.56 -16.41 -17.72
N THR A 3 12.54 -15.15 -17.32
CA THR A 3 13.07 -14.01 -18.09
C THR A 3 14.19 -13.37 -17.30
N TYR A 4 15.25 -12.96 -17.99
CA TYR A 4 16.38 -12.25 -17.41
C TYR A 4 16.56 -10.91 -18.14
N ASP A 5 16.76 -9.85 -17.36
CA ASP A 5 17.11 -8.50 -17.81
C ASP A 5 18.57 -8.25 -17.44
N GLN A 6 19.41 -8.15 -18.47
CA GLN A 6 20.85 -8.01 -18.30
C GLN A 6 21.24 -6.63 -17.76
N ASP A 7 20.54 -5.57 -18.15
CA ASP A 7 20.89 -4.19 -17.76
C ASP A 7 20.64 -3.95 -16.27
N ARG A 8 19.70 -4.69 -15.69
CA ARG A 8 19.28 -4.57 -14.29
C ARG A 8 19.68 -5.76 -13.43
N GLU A 9 20.34 -6.74 -14.03
CA GLU A 9 20.67 -8.04 -13.42
C GLU A 9 19.47 -8.68 -12.70
N LEU A 10 18.27 -8.51 -13.28
CA LEU A 10 17.01 -8.94 -12.68
C LEU A 10 16.49 -10.19 -13.36
N VAL A 11 16.13 -11.20 -12.57
CA VAL A 11 15.52 -12.44 -13.07
C VAL A 11 14.11 -12.57 -12.54
N TRP A 12 13.19 -12.98 -13.41
CA TRP A 12 11.82 -13.31 -13.04
C TRP A 12 11.45 -14.71 -13.49
N VAL A 13 11.04 -15.53 -12.53
CA VAL A 13 10.49 -16.87 -12.77
C VAL A 13 8.97 -16.78 -12.74
N HIS A 14 8.33 -16.99 -13.90
CA HIS A 14 6.96 -16.52 -14.17
C HIS A 14 5.88 -17.10 -13.25
N ASP A 15 6.06 -18.32 -12.77
CA ASP A 15 5.08 -19.05 -11.96
C ASP A 15 5.55 -19.28 -10.52
N MET A 16 6.70 -18.73 -10.14
CA MET A 16 7.27 -18.97 -8.81
C MET A 16 6.40 -18.40 -7.70
N ALA A 17 5.75 -17.25 -7.95
CA ALA A 17 4.81 -16.66 -7.00
C ALA A 17 3.62 -17.61 -6.70
N ALA A 18 3.11 -18.32 -7.71
CA ALA A 18 2.04 -19.30 -7.54
C ALA A 18 2.45 -20.43 -6.58
N ALA A 19 3.69 -20.90 -6.73
CA ALA A 19 4.25 -22.01 -5.96
C ALA A 19 4.68 -21.62 -4.54
N GLN A 20 5.20 -20.40 -4.36
CA GLN A 20 5.72 -19.92 -3.07
C GLN A 20 4.65 -19.25 -2.19
N ILE A 21 3.72 -18.53 -2.81
CA ILE A 21 2.74 -17.72 -2.09
C ILE A 21 1.38 -18.42 -2.12
N ALA A 22 0.76 -18.44 -3.31
CA ALA A 22 -0.50 -19.10 -3.66
C ALA A 22 -0.83 -18.79 -5.12
N PRO A 23 -1.66 -19.61 -5.80
CA PRO A 23 -2.18 -19.28 -7.14
C PRO A 23 -3.07 -18.02 -7.19
N ARG A 24 -3.71 -17.67 -6.06
CA ARG A 24 -4.58 -16.49 -5.89
C ARG A 24 -4.58 -16.12 -4.41
N LEU A 25 -4.64 -14.83 -4.11
CA LEU A 25 -4.81 -14.34 -2.73
C LEU A 25 -6.25 -13.90 -2.51
N SER A 26 -6.68 -13.87 -1.26
CA SER A 26 -7.93 -13.19 -0.90
C SER A 26 -7.68 -11.69 -0.73
N PRO A 27 -8.66 -10.80 -0.97
CA PRO A 27 -8.46 -9.35 -0.82
C PRO A 27 -8.05 -8.92 0.60
N LYS A 28 -8.41 -9.72 1.61
CA LYS A 28 -8.09 -9.47 3.02
C LYS A 28 -6.80 -10.16 3.49
N ASP A 29 -6.09 -10.81 2.58
CA ASP A 29 -4.84 -11.50 2.92
C ASP A 29 -3.70 -10.48 3.10
N ASN A 30 -3.00 -10.55 4.23
CA ASN A 30 -1.85 -9.68 4.53
C ASN A 30 -0.73 -9.82 3.49
N LYS A 31 -0.67 -10.96 2.78
CA LYS A 31 0.27 -11.18 1.68
C LYS A 31 0.04 -10.24 0.49
N VAL A 32 -1.18 -9.73 0.28
CA VAL A 32 -1.47 -8.73 -0.78
C VAL A 32 -0.60 -7.49 -0.55
N VAL A 33 -0.66 -6.94 0.67
CA VAL A 33 0.11 -5.76 1.07
C VAL A 33 1.61 -6.06 1.05
N ALA A 34 2.02 -7.24 1.52
CA ALA A 34 3.43 -7.64 1.54
C ALA A 34 4.02 -7.72 0.12
N VAL A 35 3.31 -8.34 -0.83
CA VAL A 35 3.74 -8.40 -2.24
C VAL A 35 3.81 -6.99 -2.84
N GLY A 36 2.83 -6.14 -2.56
CA GLY A 36 2.85 -4.77 -3.05
C GLY A 36 4.05 -3.96 -2.56
N LYS A 37 4.37 -4.04 -1.26
CA LYS A 37 5.56 -3.39 -0.69
C LYS A 37 6.86 -3.90 -1.31
N GLN A 38 6.98 -5.20 -1.57
CA GLN A 38 8.17 -5.74 -2.22
C GLN A 38 8.29 -5.29 -3.68
N LEU A 39 7.17 -5.19 -4.38
CA LEU A 39 7.16 -4.72 -5.76
C LEU A 39 7.51 -3.23 -5.86
N GLU A 40 7.06 -2.39 -4.92
CA GLU A 40 7.40 -0.96 -4.83
C GLU A 40 8.91 -0.71 -4.71
N LEU A 41 9.63 -1.60 -4.02
CA LEU A 41 11.10 -1.49 -3.87
C LEU A 41 11.87 -1.84 -5.14
N LEU A 42 11.22 -2.48 -6.12
CA LEU A 42 11.86 -2.90 -7.37
C LEU A 42 11.73 -1.81 -8.44
N PRO A 43 12.72 -1.68 -9.33
CA PRO A 43 12.65 -0.70 -10.41
C PRO A 43 11.50 -1.03 -11.35
N ILE A 44 10.79 0.01 -11.81
CA ILE A 44 9.80 -0.12 -12.87
C ILE A 44 10.54 -0.39 -14.19
N CYS A 45 10.38 -1.61 -14.69
CA CYS A 45 11.05 -2.12 -15.88
C CYS A 45 10.19 -3.22 -16.53
N PRO A 46 10.53 -3.71 -17.74
CA PRO A 46 9.72 -4.70 -18.44
C PRO A 46 9.40 -5.94 -17.61
N ILE A 47 10.35 -6.42 -16.80
CA ILE A 47 10.15 -7.58 -15.93
C ILE A 47 9.12 -7.29 -14.82
N THR A 48 9.28 -6.21 -14.08
CA THR A 48 8.41 -5.90 -12.93
C THR A 48 7.02 -5.47 -13.39
N LEU A 49 6.92 -4.82 -14.55
CA LEU A 49 5.65 -4.53 -15.22
C LEU A 49 4.95 -5.81 -15.67
N ALA A 50 5.66 -6.77 -16.27
CA ALA A 50 5.07 -8.04 -16.68
C ALA A 50 4.64 -8.89 -15.46
N PHE A 51 5.40 -8.85 -14.36
CA PHE A 51 4.98 -9.43 -13.09
C PHE A 51 3.68 -8.79 -12.59
N TYR A 52 3.64 -7.45 -12.55
CA TYR A 52 2.47 -6.71 -12.12
C TYR A 52 1.26 -7.05 -12.99
N GLU A 53 1.38 -6.98 -14.31
CA GLU A 53 0.31 -7.31 -15.25
C GLU A 53 -0.26 -8.72 -15.03
N LYS A 54 0.62 -9.72 -14.83
CA LYS A 54 0.20 -11.11 -14.61
C LYS A 54 -0.53 -11.31 -13.27
N TRP A 55 -0.07 -10.66 -12.21
CA TRP A 55 -0.52 -10.96 -10.84
C TRP A 55 -1.49 -9.92 -10.26
N ARG A 56 -1.65 -8.74 -10.87
CA ARG A 56 -2.40 -7.62 -10.29
C ARG A 56 -3.85 -7.93 -9.93
N ASP A 57 -4.53 -8.75 -10.73
CA ASP A 57 -5.93 -9.14 -10.47
C ASP A 57 -6.01 -10.35 -9.54
N LEU A 58 -5.03 -11.26 -9.59
CA LEU A 58 -4.98 -12.47 -8.77
C LEU A 58 -4.60 -12.16 -7.31
N TYR A 59 -3.77 -11.16 -7.12
CA TYR A 59 -3.23 -10.73 -5.82
C TYR A 59 -3.79 -9.39 -5.37
N HIS A 60 -4.82 -8.86 -6.03
CA HIS A 60 -5.47 -7.60 -5.66
C HIS A 60 -4.50 -6.40 -5.58
N LEU A 61 -3.44 -6.40 -6.39
CA LEU A 61 -2.40 -5.35 -6.35
C LEU A 61 -2.91 -4.00 -6.88
N ARG A 62 -3.95 -4.00 -7.71
CA ARG A 62 -4.60 -2.77 -8.19
C ARG A 62 -5.25 -1.94 -7.10
N THR A 63 -5.59 -2.55 -5.97
CA THR A 63 -6.24 -1.83 -4.86
C THR A 63 -5.22 -1.13 -3.97
N LEU A 64 -3.92 -1.29 -4.23
CA LEU A 64 -2.84 -0.74 -3.43
C LEU A 64 -2.33 0.58 -4.04
N PRO A 65 -2.53 1.74 -3.39
CA PRO A 65 -2.08 3.03 -3.93
C PRO A 65 -0.57 3.13 -4.14
N ILE A 66 0.22 2.36 -3.36
CA ILE A 66 1.68 2.26 -3.51
C ILE A 66 2.11 1.73 -4.90
N LEU A 67 1.19 1.12 -5.66
CA LEU A 67 1.43 0.61 -7.00
C LEU A 67 0.77 1.44 -8.11
N ASP A 68 0.28 2.65 -7.81
CA ASP A 68 -0.31 3.54 -8.81
C ASP A 68 0.67 3.89 -9.94
N GLU A 69 1.98 3.93 -9.64
CA GLU A 69 3.00 4.14 -10.66
C GLU A 69 3.15 2.95 -11.61
N PHE A 70 2.96 1.73 -11.13
CA PHE A 70 2.96 0.54 -11.98
C PHE A 70 1.75 0.52 -12.93
N GLU A 71 0.56 0.88 -12.44
CA GLU A 71 -0.62 0.97 -13.30
C GLU A 71 -0.44 2.06 -14.36
N ARG A 72 0.06 3.24 -13.97
CA ARG A 72 0.37 4.32 -14.92
C ARG A 72 1.45 3.93 -15.92
N ALA A 73 2.48 3.21 -15.50
CA ALA A 73 3.55 2.77 -16.39
C ALA A 73 3.08 1.68 -17.35
N LEU A 74 2.18 0.79 -16.94
CA LEU A 74 1.60 -0.22 -17.82
C LEU A 74 0.66 0.41 -18.86
N GLN A 75 -0.18 1.37 -18.43
CA GLN A 75 -1.03 2.16 -19.34
C GLN A 75 -0.16 3.01 -20.28
N GLY A 76 0.87 3.67 -19.77
CA GLY A 76 1.81 4.48 -20.55
C GLY A 76 2.67 3.68 -21.54
N ALA A 77 3.02 2.43 -21.21
CA ALA A 77 3.69 1.50 -22.12
C ALA A 77 2.76 1.01 -23.25
N SER A 78 1.44 1.04 -23.02
CA SER A 78 0.43 0.84 -24.06
C SER A 78 0.15 2.11 -24.88
N GLU A 79 0.55 3.30 -24.41
CA GLU A 79 0.26 4.60 -25.02
C GLU A 79 1.47 5.22 -25.74
N GLY A 80 1.95 4.52 -26.78
CA GLY A 80 2.44 5.25 -27.94
C GLY A 80 1.27 5.94 -28.62
N LEU A 81 1.08 7.25 -28.36
CA LEU A 81 0.04 8.15 -28.91
C LEU A 81 -1.39 7.92 -28.38
N ARG A 82 -1.85 8.83 -27.51
CA ARG A 82 -2.74 9.97 -27.86
C ARG A 82 -3.72 10.29 -26.73
N SER A 83 -3.71 11.57 -26.34
CA SER A 83 -4.83 12.33 -25.77
C SER A 83 -5.58 11.78 -24.54
N LYS A 84 -5.19 12.30 -23.37
CA LYS A 84 -6.05 13.12 -22.49
C LYS A 84 -7.56 12.85 -22.61
N ASP A 85 -8.04 11.87 -21.85
CA ASP A 85 -9.42 11.88 -21.36
C ASP A 85 -9.45 11.59 -19.86
N LYS A 86 -10.10 12.53 -19.16
CA LYS A 86 -10.47 12.42 -17.75
C LYS A 86 -11.72 11.57 -17.73
N ASP A 87 -11.69 10.42 -17.08
CA ASP A 87 -12.91 9.83 -16.54
C ASP A 87 -12.78 9.58 -15.04
N LYS A 88 -13.60 10.36 -14.32
CA LYS A 88 -14.05 10.10 -12.96
C LYS A 88 -15.19 9.10 -13.09
N GLU A 89 -15.03 7.90 -12.53
CA GLU A 89 -16.19 7.13 -12.10
C GLU A 89 -16.03 6.77 -10.62
N GLN A 90 -16.82 7.49 -9.81
CA GLN A 90 -17.35 6.99 -8.56
C GLN A 90 -18.18 5.74 -8.87
N ASN A 91 -17.89 4.63 -8.19
CA ASN A 91 -18.94 3.64 -7.96
C ASN A 91 -19.04 3.37 -6.46
N LYS A 92 -20.26 3.49 -5.99
CA LYS A 92 -20.73 3.48 -4.61
C LYS A 92 -21.97 2.60 -4.67
N GLU A 93 -21.94 1.43 -4.07
CA GLU A 93 -23.09 0.55 -3.73
C GLU A 93 -22.50 -0.66 -2.98
N GLN A 94 -22.62 -0.76 -1.65
CA GLN A 94 -23.72 -1.40 -0.91
C GLN A 94 -24.13 -2.77 -1.47
N ASP A 95 -23.85 -3.83 -0.71
CA ASP A 95 -24.87 -4.85 -0.42
C ASP A 95 -24.54 -5.62 0.86
N LEU A 96 -25.54 -5.79 1.71
CA LEU A 96 -25.58 -6.71 2.84
C LEU A 96 -25.81 -8.13 2.30
N GLU A 97 -25.16 -9.16 2.86
CA GLU A 97 -25.89 -10.21 3.59
C GLU A 97 -24.98 -11.30 4.19
N GLU A 98 -25.40 -11.64 5.40
CA GLU A 98 -25.25 -12.84 6.21
C GLU A 98 -24.89 -14.17 5.50
N GLY A 99 -23.95 -14.92 6.09
CA GLY A 99 -23.69 -16.32 5.78
C GLY A 99 -22.95 -17.01 6.91
N LYS A 100 -23.60 -18.01 7.52
CA LYS A 100 -23.30 -18.64 8.81
C LYS A 100 -22.85 -20.09 8.62
N GLY A 101 -21.90 -20.53 9.46
CA GLY A 101 -21.50 -21.94 9.66
C GLY A 101 -20.40 -22.43 8.71
N ASP A 102 -19.51 -23.35 9.05
CA ASP A 102 -19.38 -24.26 10.19
C ASP A 102 -17.94 -24.84 10.22
N SER A 103 -17.48 -25.14 11.44
CA SER A 103 -16.42 -26.04 11.93
C SER A 103 -15.43 -26.74 10.97
N CYS A 104 -14.12 -26.73 11.30
CA CYS A 104 -13.45 -27.84 12.00
C CYS A 104 -11.92 -27.66 12.17
N SER A 105 -11.49 -27.99 13.39
CA SER A 105 -10.17 -28.35 13.94
C SER A 105 -9.06 -28.84 13.00
N GLY A 106 -7.82 -28.42 13.30
CA GLY A 106 -6.59 -29.08 12.85
C GLY A 106 -5.32 -28.39 13.33
N GLY A 107 -4.92 -28.63 14.59
CA GLY A 107 -3.67 -28.11 15.15
C GLY A 107 -2.43 -28.85 14.65
N LYS A 108 -1.31 -28.11 14.57
CA LYS A 108 -0.01 -28.48 15.15
C LYS A 108 0.95 -27.28 15.06
N GLU A 109 1.49 -26.95 16.23
CA GLU A 109 2.64 -26.08 16.45
C GLU A 109 3.85 -26.53 15.63
N ASP A 110 4.56 -25.56 15.08
CA ASP A 110 6.02 -25.56 15.10
C ASP A 110 6.47 -24.16 15.51
N THR A 111 7.04 -24.10 16.71
CA THR A 111 7.71 -22.96 17.31
C THR A 111 8.88 -22.51 16.42
N TYR A 112 8.87 -21.26 15.96
CA TYR A 112 10.10 -20.57 15.52
C TYR A 112 10.25 -19.25 16.29
N PRO A 113 11.19 -19.17 17.24
CA PRO A 113 11.37 -18.01 18.11
C PRO A 113 12.31 -17.01 17.46
N HIS A 114 11.82 -16.22 16.49
CA HIS A 114 12.53 -15.02 16.03
C HIS A 114 11.55 -13.90 15.64
N ALA A 115 10.55 -13.61 16.49
CA ALA A 115 9.86 -12.34 16.44
C ALA A 115 10.71 -11.31 17.20
N ARG A 116 11.64 -10.69 16.47
CA ARG A 116 12.27 -9.44 16.89
C ARG A 116 11.17 -8.41 17.14
N GLU A 117 11.36 -7.66 18.20
CA GLU A 117 10.39 -6.79 18.82
C GLU A 117 10.04 -5.62 17.89
N ASN A 118 8.73 -5.43 17.69
CA ASN A 118 8.09 -4.13 17.46
C ASN A 118 8.57 -3.29 16.26
N GLU A 119 8.24 -3.71 15.04
CA GLU A 119 7.95 -2.77 13.95
C GLU A 119 6.44 -2.59 13.90
N GLU A 120 5.89 -1.79 14.82
CA GLU A 120 4.51 -1.31 14.69
C GLU A 120 4.41 -0.63 13.34
N GLN A 121 3.76 -1.32 12.41
CA GLN A 121 3.53 -0.84 11.06
C GLN A 121 2.68 0.42 11.17
N GLU A 122 3.34 1.58 11.16
CA GLU A 122 2.71 2.86 11.44
C GLU A 122 1.89 3.28 10.22
N PHE A 123 0.58 3.05 10.28
CA PHE A 123 -0.34 3.44 9.22
C PHE A 123 -0.56 4.96 9.25
N PRO A 124 -0.67 5.61 8.08
CA PRO A 124 -1.03 7.03 8.03
C PRO A 124 -2.43 7.24 8.61
N PHE A 125 -2.66 8.39 9.22
CA PHE A 125 -3.97 8.76 9.76
C PHE A 125 -5.00 8.91 8.63
N ASP A 126 -6.21 8.45 8.90
CA ASP A 126 -7.33 8.61 7.97
C ASP A 126 -7.54 10.10 7.63
N PRO A 127 -7.63 10.46 6.34
CA PRO A 127 -7.85 11.83 5.95
C PRO A 127 -9.22 12.29 6.44
N SER A 128 -9.22 13.32 7.28
CA SER A 128 -10.46 13.95 7.73
C SER A 128 -11.16 14.61 6.55
N SER A 129 -12.47 14.36 6.43
CA SER A 129 -13.29 14.80 5.31
C SER A 129 -13.55 16.32 5.28
N THR A 130 -13.34 17.00 6.41
CA THR A 130 -13.55 18.45 6.55
C THR A 130 -12.35 19.16 7.16
N LEU A 131 -12.19 20.45 6.81
CA LEU A 131 -11.10 21.30 7.28
C LEU A 131 -11.12 21.53 8.81
N GLU A 132 -12.32 21.57 9.38
CA GLU A 132 -12.53 21.81 10.81
C GLU A 132 -12.17 20.57 11.65
N GLU A 133 -12.56 19.38 11.18
CA GLU A 133 -12.14 18.11 11.79
C GLU A 133 -10.63 17.90 11.72
N ALA A 134 -10.00 18.28 10.59
CA ALA A 134 -8.56 18.21 10.43
C ALA A 134 -7.83 19.07 11.49
N ARG A 135 -8.29 20.31 11.68
CA ARG A 135 -7.72 21.22 12.68
C ARG A 135 -7.89 20.69 14.10
N LEU A 136 -9.08 20.18 14.44
CA LEU A 136 -9.35 19.58 15.75
C LEU A 136 -8.47 18.35 15.99
N PHE A 137 -8.26 17.52 14.97
CA PHE A 137 -7.39 16.35 15.05
C PHE A 137 -5.93 16.75 15.32
N ILE A 138 -5.40 17.71 14.57
CA ILE A 138 -4.03 18.21 14.72
C ILE A 138 -3.81 18.84 16.10
N GLN A 139 -4.81 19.60 16.58
CA GLN A 139 -4.79 20.18 17.93
C GLN A 139 -4.81 19.08 18.99
N LYS A 140 -5.64 18.04 18.82
CA LYS A 140 -5.72 16.89 19.72
C LYS A 140 -4.42 16.08 19.78
N MET A 141 -3.73 15.94 18.64
CA MET A 141 -2.45 15.21 18.55
C MET A 141 -1.28 15.99 19.17
N GLY A 142 -1.49 17.25 19.56
CA GLY A 142 -0.47 18.08 20.20
C GLY A 142 0.62 18.53 19.24
N VAL A 143 0.28 18.76 17.97
CA VAL A 143 1.22 19.29 16.98
C VAL A 143 1.57 20.74 17.34
N PRO A 144 2.87 21.11 17.38
CA PRO A 144 3.28 22.47 17.71
C PRO A 144 2.72 23.51 16.72
N PRO A 145 2.41 24.75 17.16
CA PRO A 145 1.79 25.78 16.31
C PRO A 145 2.53 26.06 14.99
N ALA A 146 3.87 25.96 14.99
CA ALA A 146 4.69 26.16 13.82
C ALA A 146 4.46 25.12 12.70
N PHE A 147 3.96 23.93 13.05
CA PHE A 147 3.78 22.81 12.12
C PHE A 147 2.30 22.48 11.82
N GLN A 148 1.35 23.26 12.37
CA GLN A 148 -0.08 22.99 12.22
C GLN A 148 -0.56 23.07 10.76
N GLU A 149 -0.07 24.03 9.99
CA GLU A 149 -0.44 24.17 8.57
C GLU A 149 0.10 23.01 7.72
N MET A 150 1.33 22.58 7.99
CA MET A 150 1.93 21.42 7.33
C MET A 150 1.22 20.11 7.71
N ALA A 151 0.81 19.97 8.97
CA ALA A 151 0.03 18.84 9.44
C ALA A 151 -1.34 18.79 8.76
N LEU A 152 -1.99 19.94 8.56
CA LEU A 152 -3.28 20.06 7.89
C LEU A 152 -3.19 19.59 6.44
N GLN A 153 -2.17 20.06 5.73
CA GLN A 153 -1.94 19.66 4.34
C GLN A 153 -1.67 18.16 4.20
N ARG A 154 -0.90 17.57 5.14
CA ARG A 154 -0.61 16.12 5.13
C ARG A 154 -1.84 15.29 5.52
N GLN A 155 -2.61 15.72 6.51
CA GLN A 155 -3.83 15.03 6.93
C GLN A 155 -4.87 15.03 5.83
N MET A 156 -5.10 16.17 5.16
CA MET A 156 -6.05 16.26 4.04
C MET A 156 -5.63 15.39 2.85
N ARG A 157 -4.34 15.09 2.72
CA ARG A 157 -3.78 14.23 1.67
C ARG A 157 -3.70 12.75 2.09
N GLY A 158 -4.04 12.41 3.34
CA GLY A 158 -3.91 11.04 3.86
C GLY A 158 -2.47 10.56 3.96
N VAL A 159 -1.51 11.47 4.10
CA VAL A 159 -0.07 11.18 4.18
C VAL A 159 0.54 11.69 5.49
N LEU A 160 -0.29 11.87 6.52
CA LEU A 160 0.18 12.24 7.85
C LEU A 160 0.45 10.96 8.66
N TYR A 161 1.69 10.73 9.04
CA TYR A 161 2.09 9.59 9.85
C TYR A 161 2.34 10.01 11.30
N ASN A 162 2.33 9.04 12.21
CA ASN A 162 2.59 9.34 13.62
C ASN A 162 4.08 9.72 13.86
N CYS A 163 5.02 9.18 13.08
CA CYS A 163 6.40 9.65 13.04
C CYS A 163 6.55 11.13 12.61
N ASP A 164 5.72 11.65 11.69
CA ASP A 164 5.75 13.08 11.32
C ASP A 164 5.44 13.96 12.54
N ILE A 165 4.40 13.57 13.30
CA ILE A 165 3.95 14.29 14.48
C ILE A 165 5.01 14.24 15.59
N GLU A 166 5.60 13.06 15.82
CA GLU A 166 6.65 12.90 16.83
C GLU A 166 7.94 13.63 16.44
N ASN A 167 8.28 13.68 15.16
CA ASN A 167 9.39 14.48 14.66
C ASN A 167 9.15 15.98 14.88
N TRP A 168 7.97 16.52 14.56
CA TRP A 168 7.66 17.94 14.81
C TRP A 168 7.67 18.28 16.30
N LYS A 169 7.20 17.37 17.15
CA LYS A 169 7.29 17.53 18.60
C LYS A 169 8.74 17.55 19.08
N MET A 170 9.62 16.75 18.47
CA MET A 170 11.05 16.72 18.80
C MET A 170 11.75 18.00 18.33
N GLU A 171 11.49 18.47 17.11
CA GLU A 171 12.04 19.71 16.56
C GLU A 171 11.63 20.93 17.40
N ALA A 172 10.35 21.01 17.80
CA ALA A 172 9.87 22.11 18.65
C ALA A 172 10.52 22.11 20.06
N ARG A 173 10.97 20.96 20.55
CA ARG A 173 11.72 20.85 21.82
C ARG A 173 13.20 21.19 21.66
N GLY A 174 13.80 20.92 20.49
CA GLY A 174 15.20 21.24 20.20
C GLY A 174 15.43 22.70 19.79
N ALA A 175 14.37 23.42 19.43
CA ALA A 175 14.42 24.84 19.06
C ALA A 175 14.17 25.81 20.24
N ALA A 176 14.17 25.30 21.49
CA ALA A 176 14.00 26.07 22.73
C ALA A 176 15.33 26.37 23.41
#